data_AF-A0A954RW56-F1
#
_entry.id   AF-A0A954RW56-F1
#
_cell.length_a   1.000
_cell.length_b   1.000
_cell.length_c   1.000
_cell.angle_alpha   90.00
_cell.angle_beta   90.00
_cell.angle_gamma   90.00
#
_symmetry.space_group_name_H-M   'P 1'
#
loop_
_entity.id
_entity.type
_entity.pdbx_description
1 polymer ?
#
loop_
_entity_poly.entity_id
_entity_poly.type
_entity_poly.pdbx_seq_one_letter_code
_entity_poly.pdbx_strand_id
1 'polypeptide(L)'
;MANHDGAGDGNQHAVLALDASRSMISLYGNQVFGGPNRVEIVARNLGSVLTELAGNVTILYWALGLGDGIEIVGDFDKVTFSDAAITGPKTEKWGRGTCLLPTIRYIAETVDQHSQSTLGVVLTDGIIEDEKECMEYCLQLGENIKKAVDAGDRPKDSFQIVMIGVGEDVDVGQLERFDDLFDDTPLAGEVDLFSSNLAAHMQDVNGAPLFEL
;
A
#
# COMPACT_ATOMS: atom_id res chain seq x y z
N MET A 1 19.46 -35.51 -2.86
CA MET A 1 19.88 -34.23 -2.25
C MET A 1 19.87 -33.18 -3.34
N ALA A 2 18.79 -32.39 -3.35
CA ALA A 2 18.72 -31.02 -3.83
C ALA A 2 17.32 -30.54 -3.41
N ASN A 3 17.23 -29.98 -2.21
CA ASN A 3 16.06 -29.21 -1.80
C ASN A 3 16.16 -27.86 -2.52
N HIS A 4 15.15 -27.54 -3.31
CA HIS A 4 14.87 -26.18 -3.73
C HIS A 4 13.51 -25.83 -3.14
N ASP A 5 13.53 -25.54 -1.84
CA ASP A 5 12.44 -24.81 -1.18
C ASP A 5 12.67 -23.33 -1.46
N GLY A 6 11.78 -22.75 -2.25
CA GLY A 6 11.83 -21.37 -2.71
C GLY A 6 10.78 -21.10 -3.79
N ALA A 7 9.61 -21.72 -3.65
CA ALA A 7 8.41 -21.31 -4.37
C ALA A 7 7.53 -20.60 -3.34
N GLY A 8 7.28 -19.30 -3.53
CA GLY A 8 6.19 -18.64 -2.82
C GLY A 8 4.91 -19.43 -3.08
N ASP A 9 4.22 -19.80 -2.01
CA ASP A 9 2.93 -20.50 -2.10
C ASP A 9 1.94 -19.57 -2.81
N GLY A 10 1.55 -19.94 -4.03
CA GLY A 10 0.96 -19.04 -5.03
C GLY A 10 -0.49 -18.64 -4.74
N ASN A 11 -0.73 -17.87 -3.68
CA ASN A 11 -2.08 -17.51 -3.25
C ASN A 11 -2.22 -16.13 -2.58
N GLN A 12 -1.16 -15.32 -2.58
CA GLN A 12 -1.17 -13.95 -2.09
C GLN A 12 -0.96 -12.99 -3.25
N HIS A 13 -1.75 -11.93 -3.32
CA HIS A 13 -1.56 -10.83 -4.27
C HIS A 13 -1.10 -9.58 -3.52
N ALA A 14 -0.17 -8.82 -4.11
CA ALA A 14 0.32 -7.59 -3.52
C ALA A 14 0.01 -6.38 -4.40
N VAL A 15 -0.40 -5.27 -3.81
CA VAL A 15 -0.57 -3.97 -4.48
C VAL A 15 0.33 -2.96 -3.82
N LEU A 16 1.16 -2.26 -4.61
CA LEU A 16 1.96 -1.12 -4.18
C LEU A 16 1.35 0.18 -4.77
N ALA A 17 0.63 0.91 -3.94
CA ALA A 17 -0.02 2.17 -4.28
C ALA A 17 0.86 3.36 -3.89
N LEU A 18 1.26 4.16 -4.88
CA LEU A 18 2.16 5.29 -4.72
C LEU A 18 1.38 6.60 -4.84
N ASP A 19 1.39 7.42 -3.78
CA ASP A 19 0.72 8.72 -3.77
C ASP A 19 1.33 9.63 -4.84
N ALA A 20 0.47 10.16 -5.72
CA ALA A 20 0.81 11.08 -6.80
C ALA A 20 0.03 12.41 -6.67
N SER A 21 -0.30 12.79 -5.44
CA SER A 21 -0.75 14.13 -5.09
C SER A 21 0.36 15.15 -5.29
N ARG A 22 0.00 16.44 -5.26
CA ARG A 22 0.94 17.54 -5.53
C ARG A 22 2.01 17.69 -4.44
N SER A 23 1.72 17.34 -3.18
CA SER A 23 2.70 17.40 -2.07
C SER A 23 3.88 16.46 -2.35
N MET A 24 3.59 15.29 -2.89
CA MET A 24 4.57 14.25 -3.20
C MET A 24 5.57 14.62 -4.32
N ILE A 25 5.26 15.59 -5.19
CA ILE A 25 6.08 15.89 -6.40
C ILE A 25 7.57 16.08 -6.05
N SER A 26 7.85 16.75 -4.93
CA SER A 26 9.24 17.02 -4.52
C SER A 26 10.01 15.75 -4.16
N LEU A 27 9.31 14.70 -3.71
CA LEU A 27 9.85 13.41 -3.29
C LEU A 27 10.08 12.44 -4.47
N TYR A 28 9.42 12.66 -5.61
CA TYR A 28 9.70 11.93 -6.87
C TYR A 28 11.00 12.39 -7.55
N GLY A 29 11.77 13.25 -6.89
CA GLY A 29 13.00 13.81 -7.39
C GLY A 29 12.76 15.04 -8.26
N ASN A 30 13.79 15.86 -8.38
CA ASN A 30 13.72 17.10 -9.16
C ASN A 30 14.68 17.01 -10.34
N GLN A 31 14.15 16.89 -11.56
CA GLN A 31 14.97 16.80 -12.77
C GLN A 31 15.83 18.05 -13.02
N VAL A 32 15.48 19.20 -12.42
CA VAL A 32 16.19 20.47 -12.61
C VAL A 32 17.31 20.67 -11.58
N PHE A 33 17.11 20.23 -10.33
CA PHE A 33 18.06 20.45 -9.23
C PHE A 33 18.78 19.17 -8.75
N GLY A 34 18.49 18.01 -9.35
CA GLY A 34 19.21 16.75 -9.08
C GLY A 34 18.91 16.13 -7.71
N GLY A 35 17.74 16.42 -7.11
CA GLY A 35 17.33 15.79 -5.86
C GLY A 35 16.98 14.31 -6.04
N PRO A 36 17.28 13.44 -5.07
CA PRO A 36 17.00 12.01 -5.17
C PRO A 36 15.50 11.73 -5.27
N ASN A 37 15.13 10.72 -6.05
CA ASN A 37 13.78 10.19 -6.11
C ASN A 37 13.55 9.27 -4.90
N ARG A 38 13.12 9.87 -3.79
CA ARG A 38 12.88 9.19 -2.51
C ARG A 38 11.77 8.16 -2.64
N VAL A 39 10.72 8.48 -3.42
CA VAL A 39 9.62 7.55 -3.69
C VAL A 39 10.12 6.31 -4.39
N GLU A 40 10.96 6.46 -5.41
CA GLU A 40 11.56 5.30 -6.09
C GLU A 40 12.42 4.47 -5.14
N ILE A 41 13.26 5.08 -4.29
CA ILE A 41 14.08 4.34 -3.32
C ILE A 41 13.20 3.50 -2.39
N VAL A 42 12.13 4.08 -1.84
CA VAL A 42 11.21 3.38 -0.94
C VAL A 42 10.43 2.29 -1.70
N ALA A 43 9.86 2.63 -2.85
CA ALA A 43 9.12 1.70 -3.69
C ALA A 43 10.00 0.50 -4.10
N ARG A 44 11.27 0.70 -4.43
CA ARG A 44 12.21 -0.36 -4.82
C ARG A 44 12.40 -1.40 -3.72
N ASN A 45 12.63 -0.94 -2.50
CA ASN A 45 12.80 -1.81 -1.35
C ASN A 45 11.50 -2.54 -1.01
N LEU A 46 10.37 -1.83 -0.99
CA LEU A 46 9.06 -2.42 -0.74
C LEU A 46 8.68 -3.47 -1.79
N GLY A 47 8.80 -3.15 -3.08
CA GLY A 47 8.45 -4.10 -4.13
C GLY A 47 9.40 -5.30 -4.19
N SER A 48 10.67 -5.16 -3.78
CA SER A 48 11.54 -6.34 -3.60
C SER A 48 10.99 -7.27 -2.52
N VAL A 49 10.55 -6.74 -1.38
CA VAL A 49 9.92 -7.54 -0.32
C VAL A 49 8.60 -8.14 -0.78
N LEU A 50 7.73 -7.34 -1.42
CA LEU A 50 6.41 -7.78 -1.88
C LEU A 50 6.50 -8.85 -2.96
N THR A 51 7.44 -8.75 -3.90
CA THR A 51 7.65 -9.78 -4.93
C THR A 51 8.22 -11.08 -4.36
N GLU A 52 8.95 -11.03 -3.24
CA GLU A 52 9.37 -12.25 -2.52
C GLU A 52 8.21 -12.92 -1.78
N LEU A 53 7.28 -12.13 -1.23
CA LEU A 53 6.12 -12.63 -0.50
C LEU A 53 5.02 -13.17 -1.44
N ALA A 54 4.63 -12.37 -2.44
CA ALA A 54 3.47 -12.63 -3.30
C ALA A 54 3.83 -13.16 -4.69
N GLY A 55 5.11 -13.16 -5.07
CA GLY A 55 5.58 -13.52 -6.42
C GLY A 55 5.34 -12.43 -7.47
N ASN A 56 4.21 -11.72 -7.40
CA ASN A 56 3.87 -10.59 -8.26
C ASN A 56 3.28 -9.43 -7.45
N VAL A 57 3.56 -8.20 -7.87
CA VAL A 57 3.01 -6.96 -7.30
C VAL A 57 2.42 -6.08 -8.40
N THR A 58 1.17 -5.64 -8.22
CA THR A 58 0.59 -4.57 -9.03
C THR A 58 1.05 -3.23 -8.50
N ILE A 59 1.58 -2.36 -9.36
CA ILE A 59 1.92 -0.98 -9.00
C ILE A 59 0.87 -0.03 -9.57
N LEU A 60 0.42 0.92 -8.77
CA LEU A 60 -0.43 2.02 -9.21
C LEU A 60 -0.01 3.36 -8.61
N TYR A 61 -0.33 4.44 -9.31
CA TYR A 61 -0.37 5.78 -8.75
C TYR A 61 -1.80 6.10 -8.31
N TRP A 62 -1.95 6.76 -7.17
CA TRP A 62 -3.25 7.22 -6.68
C TRP A 62 -3.22 8.70 -6.31
N ALA A 63 -4.35 9.22 -5.84
CA ALA A 63 -4.57 10.64 -5.61
C ALA A 63 -4.36 11.49 -6.88
N LEU A 64 -4.80 11.02 -8.05
CA LEU A 64 -4.61 11.73 -9.32
C LEU A 64 -5.76 12.69 -9.63
N GLY A 65 -5.51 13.65 -10.52
CA GLY A 65 -6.54 14.56 -11.01
C GLY A 65 -7.11 15.46 -9.91
N LEU A 66 -8.38 15.26 -9.54
CA LEU A 66 -9.02 15.97 -8.44
C LEU A 66 -8.70 15.36 -7.06
N GLY A 67 -8.01 14.22 -7.04
CA GLY A 67 -7.61 13.49 -5.84
C GLY A 67 -8.19 12.08 -5.76
N ASP A 68 -9.11 11.72 -6.65
CA ASP A 68 -9.82 10.44 -6.69
C ASP A 68 -9.39 9.51 -7.84
N GLY A 69 -8.43 9.94 -8.67
CA GLY A 69 -7.93 9.16 -9.79
C GLY A 69 -6.88 8.12 -9.40
N ILE A 70 -6.88 7.01 -10.13
CA ILE A 70 -5.85 5.95 -10.08
C ILE A 70 -5.27 5.71 -11.48
N GLU A 71 -3.97 5.43 -11.56
CA GLU A 71 -3.27 5.03 -12.79
C GLU A 71 -2.49 3.74 -12.51
N ILE A 72 -2.95 2.63 -13.10
CA ILE A 72 -2.25 1.34 -12.98
C ILE A 72 -0.99 1.40 -13.84
N VAL A 73 0.17 1.18 -13.23
CA VAL A 73 1.47 1.12 -13.91
C VAL A 73 1.67 -0.25 -14.56
N GLY A 74 1.27 -1.31 -13.85
CA GLY A 74 1.32 -2.69 -14.33
C GLY A 74 1.62 -3.70 -13.22
N ASP A 75 1.74 -4.95 -13.64
CA ASP A 75 2.08 -6.09 -12.77
C ASP A 75 3.55 -6.46 -12.95
N PHE A 76 4.25 -6.67 -11.84
CA PHE A 76 5.68 -6.88 -11.82
C PHE A 76 6.06 -8.08 -10.95
N ASP A 77 6.92 -8.95 -11.47
CA ASP A 77 7.62 -9.97 -10.70
C ASP A 77 8.98 -9.45 -10.22
N LYS A 78 9.72 -10.29 -9.48
CA LYS A 78 11.05 -9.92 -8.95
C LYS A 78 12.03 -9.41 -10.02
N VAL A 79 11.94 -9.91 -11.26
CA VAL A 79 12.88 -9.57 -12.34
C VAL A 79 12.45 -8.27 -13.01
N THR A 80 11.19 -8.16 -13.39
CA THR A 80 10.62 -7.01 -14.10
C THR A 80 10.48 -5.79 -13.20
N PHE A 81 10.32 -6.00 -11.89
CA PHE A 81 10.24 -4.91 -10.92
C PHE A 81 11.55 -4.12 -10.82
N SER A 82 12.73 -4.71 -11.04
CA SER A 82 14.01 -3.97 -10.97
C SER A 82 14.14 -2.89 -12.04
N ASP A 83 13.44 -3.07 -13.16
CA ASP A 83 13.48 -2.16 -14.32
C ASP A 83 12.29 -1.19 -14.37
N ALA A 84 11.31 -1.34 -13.46
CA ALA A 84 10.09 -0.53 -13.45
C ALA A 84 10.41 0.97 -13.24
N ALA A 85 9.99 1.86 -14.13
CA ALA A 85 10.25 3.29 -13.96
C ALA A 85 9.24 3.94 -12.99
N ILE A 86 9.72 4.36 -11.81
CA ILE A 86 8.91 5.01 -10.76
C ILE A 86 9.14 6.52 -10.80
N THR A 87 8.57 7.19 -11.80
CA THR A 87 8.82 8.62 -12.08
C THR A 87 7.58 9.50 -11.86
N GLY A 88 6.53 8.96 -11.24
CA GLY A 88 5.21 9.59 -11.15
C GLY A 88 4.29 9.24 -12.34
N PRO A 89 3.06 9.77 -12.33
CA PRO A 89 2.03 9.45 -13.31
C PRO A 89 2.42 9.85 -14.73
N LYS A 90 2.04 9.02 -15.70
CA LYS A 90 2.38 9.19 -17.13
C LYS A 90 1.20 9.67 -17.95
N THR A 91 -0.01 9.24 -17.59
CA THR A 91 -1.23 9.48 -18.37
C THR A 91 -2.10 10.53 -17.70
N GLU A 92 -2.22 10.45 -16.38
CA GLU A 92 -3.01 11.36 -15.59
C GLU A 92 -2.20 12.54 -15.07
N LYS A 93 -2.93 13.58 -14.64
CA LYS A 93 -2.31 14.73 -13.99
C LYS A 93 -2.07 14.41 -12.51
N TRP A 94 -0.96 14.91 -11.97
CA TRP A 94 -0.74 15.01 -10.53
C TRP A 94 -1.98 15.57 -9.81
N GLY A 95 -2.26 14.99 -8.64
CA GLY A 95 -3.42 15.29 -7.82
C GLY A 95 -3.49 16.71 -7.30
N ARG A 96 -4.71 17.21 -7.16
CA ARG A 96 -5.00 18.46 -6.45
C ARG A 96 -5.65 18.24 -5.08
N GLY A 97 -5.99 17.01 -4.76
CA GLY A 97 -6.41 16.54 -3.45
C GLY A 97 -5.89 15.12 -3.23
N THR A 98 -6.16 14.56 -2.06
CA THR A 98 -5.65 13.26 -1.62
C THR A 98 -6.79 12.40 -1.09
N CYS A 99 -7.52 11.72 -1.99
CA CYS A 99 -8.62 10.84 -1.63
C CYS A 99 -8.18 9.36 -1.72
N LEU A 100 -8.25 8.66 -0.60
CA LEU A 100 -7.73 7.29 -0.45
C LEU A 100 -8.77 6.22 -0.75
N LEU A 101 -10.07 6.53 -0.64
CA LEU A 101 -11.14 5.55 -0.81
C LEU A 101 -11.09 4.80 -2.16
N PRO A 102 -10.82 5.46 -3.31
CA PRO A 102 -10.68 4.75 -4.58
C PRO A 102 -9.59 3.67 -4.55
N THR A 103 -8.47 3.95 -3.89
CA THR A 103 -7.35 3.02 -3.72
C THR A 103 -7.73 1.85 -2.82
N ILE A 104 -8.36 2.11 -1.68
CA ILE A 104 -8.81 1.04 -0.77
C ILE A 104 -9.78 0.10 -1.49
N ARG A 105 -10.73 0.65 -2.26
CA ARG A 105 -11.67 -0.15 -3.06
C ARG A 105 -10.96 -1.01 -4.10
N TYR A 106 -10.01 -0.43 -4.82
CA TYR A 106 -9.21 -1.19 -5.79
C TYR A 106 -8.51 -2.39 -5.15
N ILE A 107 -7.83 -2.18 -4.01
CA ILE A 107 -7.13 -3.25 -3.29
C ILE A 107 -8.14 -4.31 -2.80
N ALA A 108 -9.29 -3.88 -2.25
CA ALA A 108 -10.34 -4.80 -1.78
C ALA A 108 -10.94 -5.64 -2.91
N GLU A 109 -11.22 -5.05 -4.06
CA GLU A 109 -11.74 -5.75 -5.24
C GLU A 109 -10.73 -6.77 -5.81
N THR A 110 -9.43 -6.55 -5.57
CA THR A 110 -8.36 -7.45 -6.04
C THR A 110 -8.38 -8.78 -5.26
N VAL A 111 -8.78 -8.77 -3.99
CA VAL A 111 -9.00 -9.98 -3.18
C VAL A 111 -9.96 -10.94 -3.89
N ASP A 112 -11.07 -10.40 -4.38
CA ASP A 112 -12.16 -11.20 -4.94
C ASP A 112 -11.82 -11.78 -6.33
N GLN A 113 -10.78 -11.25 -7.00
CA GLN A 113 -10.43 -11.60 -8.37
C GLN A 113 -9.24 -12.54 -8.49
N HIS A 114 -8.26 -12.48 -7.57
CA HIS A 114 -6.92 -13.02 -7.85
C HIS A 114 -6.29 -13.89 -6.75
N SER A 115 -6.81 -13.93 -5.52
CA SER A 115 -6.06 -14.52 -4.40
C SER A 115 -6.92 -14.92 -3.20
N GLN A 116 -6.43 -15.86 -2.39
CA GLN A 116 -7.01 -16.07 -1.05
C GLN A 116 -6.56 -15.02 -0.01
N SER A 117 -5.52 -14.24 -0.32
CA SER A 117 -5.11 -13.10 0.50
C SER A 117 -4.56 -11.93 -0.31
N THR A 118 -4.84 -10.69 0.08
CA THR A 118 -4.28 -9.48 -0.55
C THR A 118 -3.57 -8.60 0.47
N LEU A 119 -2.36 -8.17 0.11
CA LEU A 119 -1.58 -7.18 0.85
C LEU A 119 -1.48 -5.89 0.03
N GLY A 120 -2.17 -4.85 0.47
CA GLY A 120 -1.99 -3.49 -0.04
C GLY A 120 -0.88 -2.77 0.72
N VAL A 121 -0.02 -2.04 0.03
CA VAL A 121 0.93 -1.10 0.63
C VAL A 121 0.69 0.26 0.02
N VAL A 122 0.31 1.23 0.85
CA VAL A 122 -0.01 2.60 0.45
C VAL A 122 1.10 3.53 0.95
N LEU A 123 1.85 4.10 0.02
CA LEU A 123 2.87 5.11 0.33
C LEU A 123 2.25 6.50 0.21
N THR A 124 2.40 7.36 1.22
CA THR A 124 1.84 8.73 1.25
C THR A 124 2.67 9.68 2.10
N ASP A 125 2.61 10.99 1.83
CA ASP A 125 3.22 12.04 2.65
C ASP A 125 2.23 12.83 3.51
N GLY A 126 0.92 12.57 3.49
CA GLY A 126 0.01 13.40 4.27
C GLY A 126 -1.50 13.20 4.11
N ILE A 127 -2.22 14.29 4.41
CA ILE A 127 -3.64 14.34 4.80
C ILE A 127 -4.56 13.68 3.77
N ILE A 128 -5.25 12.64 4.22
CA ILE A 128 -6.36 11.99 3.54
C ILE A 128 -7.62 12.85 3.70
N GLU A 129 -8.14 13.37 2.59
CA GLU A 129 -9.28 14.31 2.60
C GLU A 129 -10.63 13.61 2.80
N ASP A 130 -10.74 12.35 2.37
CA ASP A 130 -11.93 11.50 2.46
C ASP A 130 -11.82 10.47 3.60
N GLU A 131 -11.12 10.84 4.68
CA GLU A 131 -10.86 9.96 5.84
C GLU A 131 -12.16 9.33 6.36
N LYS A 132 -13.20 10.13 6.54
CA LYS A 132 -14.48 9.64 7.08
C LYS A 132 -15.09 8.55 6.19
N GLU A 133 -15.14 8.80 4.88
CA GLU A 133 -15.66 7.85 3.90
C GLU A 133 -14.80 6.58 3.82
N CYS A 134 -13.48 6.72 3.99
CA CYS A 134 -12.57 5.57 4.11
C CYS A 134 -12.89 4.73 5.34
N MET A 135 -13.03 5.34 6.52
CA MET A 135 -13.35 4.63 7.76
C MET A 135 -14.70 3.91 7.66
N GLU A 136 -15.73 4.60 7.15
CA GLU A 136 -17.07 4.01 6.97
C GLU A 136 -17.02 2.79 6.02
N TYR A 137 -16.28 2.88 4.92
CA TYR A 137 -16.09 1.77 3.99
C TYR A 137 -15.32 0.61 4.65
N CYS A 138 -14.24 0.89 5.38
CA CYS A 138 -13.40 -0.12 6.00
C CYS A 138 -14.12 -0.85 7.14
N LEU A 139 -15.00 -0.18 7.88
CA LEU A 139 -15.88 -0.84 8.85
C LEU A 139 -16.81 -1.86 8.17
N GLN A 140 -17.44 -1.47 7.06
CA GLN A 140 -18.30 -2.39 6.29
C GLN A 140 -17.50 -3.55 5.71
N LEU A 141 -16.30 -3.28 5.18
CA LEU A 141 -15.38 -4.29 4.67
C LEU A 141 -14.97 -5.28 5.77
N GLY A 142 -14.61 -4.78 6.96
CA GLY A 142 -14.25 -5.60 8.12
C GLY A 142 -15.38 -6.51 8.58
N GLU A 143 -16.62 -6.01 8.62
CA GLU A 143 -17.80 -6.85 8.91
C GLU A 143 -17.99 -7.97 7.89
N ASN A 144 -17.80 -7.68 6.60
CA ASN A 144 -17.94 -8.65 5.52
C ASN A 144 -16.85 -9.73 5.60
N ILE A 145 -15.60 -9.31 5.87
CA ILE A 145 -14.47 -10.21 6.08
C ILE A 145 -14.75 -11.11 7.28
N LYS A 146 -15.16 -10.55 8.42
CA LYS A 146 -15.51 -11.33 9.62
C LYS A 146 -16.57 -12.40 9.32
N LYS A 147 -17.67 -12.03 8.65
CA LYS A 147 -18.74 -12.98 8.30
C LYS A 147 -18.22 -14.14 7.46
N ALA A 148 -17.35 -13.86 6.49
CA ALA A 148 -16.78 -14.89 5.64
C ALA A 148 -15.73 -15.74 6.39
N VAL A 149 -14.98 -15.18 7.34
CA VAL A 149 -14.09 -15.93 8.24
C VAL A 149 -14.91 -16.87 9.14
N ASP A 150 -15.96 -16.36 9.78
CA ASP A 150 -16.84 -17.15 10.67
C ASP A 150 -17.54 -18.30 9.91
N ALA A 151 -17.81 -18.12 8.61
CA ALA A 151 -18.36 -19.14 7.73
C ALA A 151 -17.31 -20.17 7.23
N GLY A 152 -16.01 -19.89 7.41
CA GLY A 152 -14.91 -20.71 6.88
C GLY A 152 -14.62 -20.48 5.40
N ASP A 153 -15.15 -19.42 4.80
CA ASP A 153 -14.98 -19.09 3.39
C ASP A 153 -13.64 -18.38 3.10
N ARG A 154 -13.00 -17.79 4.12
CA ARG A 154 -11.70 -17.13 4.01
C ARG A 154 -10.87 -17.17 5.30
N PRO A 155 -9.53 -17.06 5.21
CA PRO A 155 -8.69 -16.90 6.38
C PRO A 155 -8.80 -15.47 6.96
N LYS A 156 -8.45 -15.32 8.25
CA LYS A 156 -8.56 -14.07 9.00
C LYS A 156 -7.64 -12.96 8.46
N ASP A 157 -6.48 -13.35 7.95
CA ASP A 157 -5.43 -12.51 7.34
C ASP A 157 -5.55 -12.42 5.81
N SER A 158 -6.76 -12.63 5.27
CA SER A 158 -7.02 -12.55 3.82
C SER A 158 -6.93 -11.13 3.24
N PHE A 159 -6.86 -10.09 4.07
CA PHE A 159 -6.75 -8.73 3.59
C PHE A 159 -6.04 -7.85 4.61
N GLN A 160 -5.03 -7.13 4.16
CA GLN A 160 -4.33 -6.14 4.97
C GLN A 160 -3.87 -4.97 4.09
N ILE A 161 -3.94 -3.76 4.61
CA ILE A 161 -3.34 -2.55 4.06
C ILE A 161 -2.27 -2.05 5.02
N VAL A 162 -1.06 -1.82 4.51
CA VAL A 162 0.03 -1.18 5.24
C VAL A 162 0.16 0.24 4.73
N MET A 163 -0.03 1.24 5.59
CA MET A 163 0.22 2.64 5.27
C MET A 163 1.65 3.02 5.65
N ILE A 164 2.41 3.55 4.69
CA ILE A 164 3.79 3.95 4.88
C ILE A 164 3.90 5.45 4.65
N GLY A 165 4.17 6.17 5.74
CA GLY A 165 4.46 7.60 5.69
C GLY A 165 5.86 7.87 5.14
N VAL A 166 5.98 8.82 4.19
CA VAL A 166 7.27 9.29 3.66
C VAL A 166 7.34 10.81 3.68
N GLY A 167 8.50 11.36 4.07
CA GLY A 167 8.70 12.81 4.17
C GLY A 167 8.43 13.35 5.57
N GLU A 168 8.55 14.67 5.72
CA GLU A 168 8.46 15.36 7.01
C GLU A 168 7.02 15.81 7.35
N ASP A 169 6.14 15.88 6.35
CA ASP A 169 4.77 16.43 6.48
C ASP A 169 3.70 15.36 6.77
N VAL A 170 4.12 14.15 7.13
CA VAL A 170 3.20 13.03 7.41
C VAL A 170 2.30 13.35 8.61
N ASP A 171 0.99 13.25 8.41
CA ASP A 171 0.02 13.29 9.50
C ASP A 171 -0.03 11.94 10.22
N VAL A 172 0.92 11.74 11.14
CA VAL A 172 1.03 10.51 11.95
C VAL A 172 -0.28 10.22 12.70
N GLY A 173 -0.94 11.25 13.22
CA GLY A 173 -2.18 11.07 13.96
C GLY A 173 -3.32 10.54 13.08
N GLN A 174 -3.33 10.88 11.79
CA GLN A 174 -4.28 10.29 10.85
C GLN A 174 -3.94 8.85 10.51
N LEU A 175 -2.65 8.51 10.34
CA LEU A 175 -2.23 7.12 10.14
C LEU A 175 -2.58 6.24 11.35
N GLU A 176 -2.37 6.73 12.57
CA GLU A 176 -2.76 6.04 13.81
C GLU A 176 -4.28 5.81 13.88
N ARG A 177 -5.12 6.75 13.42
CA ARG A 177 -6.58 6.53 13.38
C ARG A 177 -7.01 5.46 12.39
N PHE A 178 -6.28 5.25 11.30
CA PHE A 178 -6.51 4.13 10.40
C PHE A 178 -6.09 2.80 11.05
N ASP A 179 -4.94 2.80 11.73
CA ASP A 179 -4.41 1.67 12.49
C ASP A 179 -5.40 1.20 13.58
N ASP A 180 -5.89 2.15 14.39
CA ASP A 180 -6.77 1.90 15.53
C ASP A 180 -8.27 1.76 15.14
N LEU A 181 -8.60 1.67 13.85
CA LEU A 181 -9.99 1.76 13.33
C LEU A 181 -10.97 0.84 14.07
N PHE A 182 -10.54 -0.36 14.46
CA PHE A 182 -11.42 -1.36 15.05
C PHE A 182 -11.46 -1.37 16.57
N ASP A 183 -10.54 -0.70 17.26
CA ASP A 183 -10.32 -0.86 18.71
C ASP A 183 -11.56 -0.58 19.55
N ASP A 184 -12.37 0.39 19.13
CA ASP A 184 -13.62 0.78 19.81
C ASP A 184 -14.88 0.16 19.17
N THR A 185 -14.73 -0.90 18.38
CA THR A 185 -15.83 -1.55 17.64
C THR A 185 -16.02 -3.01 18.06
N PRO A 186 -17.16 -3.64 17.75
CA PRO A 186 -17.32 -5.09 17.91
C PRO A 186 -16.35 -5.95 17.08
N LEU A 187 -15.56 -5.35 16.19
CA LEU A 187 -14.54 -6.01 15.39
C LEU A 187 -13.16 -6.01 16.06
N ALA A 188 -12.99 -5.34 17.21
CA ALA A 188 -11.73 -5.29 17.95
C ALA A 188 -11.17 -6.70 18.21
N GLY A 189 -9.95 -6.96 17.75
CA GLY A 189 -9.29 -8.26 17.85
C GLY A 189 -9.89 -9.39 16.99
N GLU A 190 -11.01 -9.14 16.31
CA GLU A 190 -11.67 -10.09 15.41
C GLU A 190 -11.14 -9.97 13.98
N VAL A 191 -10.96 -8.75 13.50
CA VAL A 191 -10.42 -8.40 12.19
C VAL A 191 -9.42 -7.26 12.36
N ASP A 192 -8.35 -7.29 11.59
CA ASP A 192 -7.39 -6.21 11.49
C ASP A 192 -7.13 -5.96 10.00
N LEU A 193 -7.38 -4.74 9.53
CA LEU A 193 -7.22 -4.37 8.12
C LEU A 193 -6.04 -3.43 7.91
N PHE A 194 -5.58 -2.71 8.93
CA PHE A 194 -4.59 -1.65 8.76
C PHE A 194 -3.38 -1.89 9.65
N SER A 195 -2.23 -1.52 9.11
CA SER A 195 -1.02 -1.32 9.89
C SER A 195 -0.36 -0.05 9.40
N SER A 196 0.18 0.79 10.29
CA SER A 196 0.88 2.00 9.89
C SER A 196 2.36 1.97 10.26
N ASN A 197 3.21 2.58 9.42
CA ASN A 197 4.62 2.78 9.74
C ASN A 197 5.16 4.06 9.07
N LEU A 198 6.31 4.55 9.55
CA LEU A 198 7.06 5.61 8.90
C LEU A 198 8.26 4.99 8.20
N ALA A 199 8.50 5.36 6.94
CA ALA A 199 9.62 4.81 6.17
C ALA A 199 10.95 5.00 6.93
N ALA A 200 11.17 6.16 7.56
CA ALA A 200 12.37 6.43 8.35
C ALA A 200 12.59 5.47 9.56
N HIS A 201 11.56 4.76 10.02
CA HIS A 201 11.62 3.86 11.17
C HIS A 201 11.60 2.37 10.78
N MET A 202 11.41 2.05 9.50
CA MET A 202 11.36 0.66 9.07
C MET A 202 12.74 0.02 9.11
N GLN A 203 12.79 -1.23 9.56
CA GLN A 203 14.00 -2.02 9.67
C GLN A 203 13.83 -3.36 8.94
N ASP A 204 14.94 -3.93 8.48
CA ASP A 204 14.98 -5.31 8.03
C ASP A 204 14.87 -6.29 9.22
N VAL A 205 14.81 -7.59 8.92
CA VAL A 205 14.71 -8.65 9.94
C VAL A 205 15.91 -8.71 10.91
N ASN A 206 17.01 -8.00 10.61
CA ASN A 206 18.21 -7.92 11.44
C ASN A 206 18.28 -6.61 12.24
N GLY A 207 17.27 -5.74 12.16
CA GLY A 207 17.22 -4.44 12.82
C GLY A 207 18.03 -3.34 12.12
N ALA A 208 18.49 -3.57 10.88
CA ALA A 208 19.13 -2.53 10.07
C ALA A 208 18.06 -1.64 9.41
N PRO A 209 18.27 -0.33 9.24
CA PRO A 209 17.33 0.53 8.53
C PRO A 209 17.01 0.00 7.14
N LEU A 210 15.73 -0.10 6.81
CA LEU A 210 15.27 -0.62 5.51
C LEU A 210 15.51 0.39 4.37
N PHE A 211 15.63 1.68 4.72
CA PHE A 211 15.87 2.75 3.76
C PHE A 211 16.95 3.70 4.27
N GLU A 212 17.90 4.06 3.41
CA GLU A 212 18.78 5.21 3.61
C GLU A 212 18.13 6.44 2.94
N LEU A 213 17.31 7.16 3.72
CA LEU A 213 16.61 8.38 3.30
C LEU A 213 17.46 9.62 3.57
#